data_AF-A0A1G3LFH8-F1
#
_entry.id   AF-A0A1G3LFH8-F1
#
_cell.length_a   1.000
_cell.length_b   1.000
_cell.length_c   1.000
_cell.angle_alpha   90.00
_cell.angle_beta   90.00
_cell.angle_gamma   90.00
#
_symmetry.space_group_name_H-M   'P 1'
#
loop_
_entity.id
_entity.type
_entity.pdbx_description
1 polymer ?
#
loop_
_entity_poly.entity_id
_entity_poly.type
_entity_poly.pdbx_seq_one_letter_code
_entity_poly.pdbx_strand_id
1 'polypeptide(L)'
;MREIGPAAQFPRVGAFRKGALSIICTVDVMPNGAPWGHVSVAHPRRYPTWDEIADIKDVFLGPDTTAVHVVPKASEHVNLHPNCFHLWACLNGPTLTCDDEVLG
;
A
#
# COMPACT_ATOMS: atom_id res chain seq x y z
N MET A 1 -7.09 -29.31 18.61
CA MET A 1 -5.74 -28.74 18.57
C MET A 1 -5.24 -28.93 17.14
N ARG A 2 -5.27 -27.88 16.31
CA ARG A 2 -4.78 -27.94 14.93
C ARG A 2 -3.44 -27.22 14.90
N GLU A 3 -2.43 -27.93 14.40
CA GLU A 3 -1.05 -27.45 14.28
C GLU A 3 -1.01 -26.20 13.40
N ILE A 4 -0.36 -25.16 13.92
CA ILE A 4 -0.09 -23.90 13.22
C ILE A 4 1.18 -24.16 12.38
N GLY A 5 1.04 -24.13 11.06
CA GLY A 5 2.18 -24.19 10.14
C GLY A 5 3.19 -23.05 10.38
N PRO A 6 4.44 -23.19 9.92
CA PRO A 6 5.52 -22.28 10.28
C PRO A 6 5.19 -20.86 9.84
N ALA A 7 5.10 -19.94 10.79
CA ALA A 7 5.01 -18.49 10.64
C ALA A 7 4.46 -18.00 9.30
N ALA A 8 3.19 -18.31 9.00
CA ALA A 8 2.44 -17.54 8.03
C ALA A 8 2.22 -16.15 8.65
N GLN A 9 3.17 -15.27 8.32
CA GLN A 9 3.28 -13.88 8.72
C GLN A 9 2.02 -13.14 8.27
N PHE A 10 0.99 -13.09 9.12
CA PHE A 10 -0.19 -12.29 8.84
C PHE A 10 0.25 -10.84 8.58
N PRO A 11 -0.23 -10.19 7.51
CA PRO A 11 0.06 -8.78 7.30
C PRO A 11 -0.39 -8.01 8.53
N ARG A 12 0.47 -7.11 9.04
CA ARG A 12 0.06 -6.18 10.09
C ARG A 12 -0.90 -5.18 9.46
N VAL A 13 -2.20 -5.46 9.57
CA VAL A 13 -3.28 -4.63 9.01
C VAL A 13 -3.81 -3.65 10.06
N GLY A 14 -3.94 -2.39 9.69
CA GLY A 14 -4.67 -1.38 10.45
C GLY A 14 -5.71 -0.68 9.58
N ALA A 15 -6.90 -0.46 10.13
CA ALA A 15 -7.97 0.32 9.48
C ALA A 15 -8.19 1.62 10.26
N PHE A 16 -8.24 2.74 9.55
CA PHE A 16 -8.27 4.09 10.11
C PHE A 16 -9.29 4.97 9.39
N ARG A 17 -9.64 6.09 10.02
CA ARG A 17 -10.46 7.14 9.42
C ARG A 17 -9.87 8.52 9.69
N LYS A 18 -9.94 9.40 8.69
CA LYS A 18 -9.66 10.83 8.82
C LYS A 18 -10.79 11.61 8.14
N GLY A 19 -11.68 12.21 8.93
CA GLY A 19 -12.93 12.74 8.41
C GLY A 19 -13.75 11.67 7.68
N ALA A 20 -14.09 11.91 6.42
CA ALA A 20 -14.80 10.96 5.56
C ALA A 20 -13.89 9.95 4.85
N LEU A 21 -12.56 10.06 4.99
CA LEU A 21 -11.62 9.12 4.38
C LEU A 21 -11.59 7.82 5.17
N SER A 22 -11.67 6.70 4.45
CA SER A 22 -11.35 5.36 4.96
C SER A 22 -9.95 5.00 4.51
N ILE A 23 -9.12 4.57 5.45
CA ILE A 23 -7.72 4.21 5.20
C ILE A 23 -7.48 2.78 5.68
N ILE A 24 -6.78 2.00 4.87
CA ILE A 24 -6.22 0.72 5.29
C ILE A 24 -4.73 0.80 5.10
N CYS A 25 -3.96 0.41 6.11
CA CYS A 25 -2.51 0.29 6.05
C CYS A 25 -2.13 -1.16 6.32
N THR A 26 -1.29 -1.73 5.46
CA THR A 26 -0.78 -3.09 5.58
C THR A 26 0.71 -3.11 5.31
N VAL A 27 1.45 -3.97 6.00
CA VAL A 27 2.83 -4.31 5.64
C VAL A 27 2.86 -5.73 5.12
N ASP A 28 3.44 -5.92 3.94
CA ASP A 28 3.65 -7.22 3.31
C ASP A 28 5.14 -7.45 3.02
N VAL A 29 5.52 -8.70 2.80
CA VAL A 29 6.87 -9.07 2.38
C VAL A 29 6.79 -9.60 0.95
N MET A 30 7.43 -8.88 0.02
CA MET A 30 7.45 -9.25 -1.39
C MET A 30 8.29 -10.53 -1.60
N PRO A 31 8.15 -11.22 -2.75
CA PRO A 31 8.88 -12.48 -3.02
C PRO A 31 10.42 -12.37 -2.91
N ASN A 32 10.98 -11.17 -3.11
CA ASN A 32 12.41 -10.89 -2.93
C ASN A 32 12.82 -10.66 -1.46
N GLY A 33 11.91 -10.84 -0.50
CA GLY A 33 12.13 -10.63 0.93
C GLY A 33 12.07 -9.16 1.38
N ALA A 34 11.85 -8.21 0.47
CA ALA A 34 11.76 -6.81 0.84
C ALA A 34 10.40 -6.51 1.51
N PRO A 35 10.37 -5.78 2.64
CA PRO A 35 9.12 -5.33 3.25
C PRO A 35 8.56 -4.12 2.50
N TRP A 36 7.26 -4.17 2.22
CA TRP A 36 6.53 -3.11 1.53
C TRP A 36 5.35 -2.64 2.38
N GLY A 37 5.24 -1.32 2.53
CA GLY A 37 4.07 -0.67 3.08
C GLY A 37 3.05 -0.43 1.98
N HIS A 38 1.81 -0.79 2.24
CA HIS A 38 0.66 -0.52 1.38
C HIS A 38 -0.36 0.31 2.14
N VAL A 39 -0.78 1.41 1.54
CA VAL A 39 -1.82 2.28 2.08
C VAL A 39 -2.89 2.47 1.02
N SER A 40 -4.12 2.08 1.33
CA SER A 40 -5.28 2.38 0.50
C SER A 40 -6.09 3.49 1.14
N VAL A 41 -6.45 4.52 0.38
CA VAL A 41 -7.29 5.64 0.82
C VAL A 41 -8.51 5.75 -0.07
N ALA A 42 -9.69 5.86 0.52
CA ALA A 42 -10.96 5.98 -0.21
C ALA A 42 -11.87 7.02 0.41
N HIS A 43 -12.65 7.70 -0.43
CA HIS A 43 -13.70 8.62 0.00
C HIS A 43 -15.07 8.17 -0.55
N PRO A 44 -16.16 8.27 0.23
CA PRO A 44 -17.44 7.67 -0.17
C PRO A 44 -18.12 8.31 -1.39
N ARG A 45 -17.79 9.56 -1.74
CA ARG A 45 -18.54 10.35 -2.75
C ARG A 45 -17.71 10.97 -3.87
N ARG A 46 -16.38 10.91 -3.79
CA ARG A 46 -15.44 11.52 -4.74
C ARG A 46 -14.10 10.84 -4.59
N TYR A 47 -13.17 11.07 -5.50
CA TYR A 47 -11.76 10.73 -5.29
C TYR A 47 -11.17 11.55 -4.12
N PRO A 48 -10.31 10.93 -3.29
CA PRO A 48 -9.40 11.67 -2.41
C PRO A 48 -8.63 12.73 -3.21
N THR A 49 -8.44 13.91 -2.62
CA THR A 49 -7.64 14.96 -3.26
C THR A 49 -6.16 14.61 -3.17
N TRP A 50 -5.33 15.26 -4.00
CA TRP A 50 -3.89 15.09 -3.89
C TRP A 50 -3.36 15.41 -2.49
N ASP A 51 -3.81 16.51 -1.88
CA ASP A 51 -3.38 16.90 -0.54
C ASP A 51 -3.79 15.87 0.53
N GLU A 52 -4.98 15.26 0.40
CA GLU A 52 -5.40 14.16 1.27
C GLU A 52 -4.51 12.92 1.08
N ILE A 53 -4.15 12.59 -0.16
CA ILE A 53 -3.27 11.44 -0.45
C ILE A 53 -1.86 11.70 0.10
N ALA A 54 -1.30 12.90 -0.13
CA ALA A 54 0.02 13.28 0.33
C ALA A 54 0.13 13.26 1.86
N ASP A 55 -0.85 13.84 2.55
CA ASP A 55 -0.93 13.81 4.01
C ASP A 55 -1.03 12.37 4.56
N ILE A 56 -1.89 11.54 3.97
CA ILE A 56 -2.00 10.13 4.38
C ILE A 56 -0.71 9.37 4.10
N LYS A 57 -0.04 9.62 2.98
CA LYS A 57 1.27 9.04 2.67
C LYS A 57 2.30 9.44 3.73
N ASP A 58 2.35 10.71 4.13
CA ASP A 58 3.32 11.18 5.13
C ASP A 58 3.04 10.60 6.52
N VAL A 59 1.77 10.47 6.91
CA VAL A 59 1.37 9.90 8.21
C VAL A 59 1.70 8.41 8.32
N PHE A 60 1.45 7.63 7.27
CA PHE A 60 1.54 6.17 7.33
C PHE A 60 2.85 5.60 6.77
N LEU A 61 3.48 6.27 5.82
CA LEU A 61 4.73 5.82 5.19
C LEU A 61 5.92 6.71 5.55
N GLY A 62 5.70 7.92 6.07
CA GLY A 62 6.74 8.88 6.44
C GLY A 62 7.00 9.92 5.36
N PRO A 63 7.34 11.18 5.72
CA PRO A 63 7.49 12.29 4.79
C PRO A 63 8.61 12.09 3.76
N ASP A 64 9.70 11.43 4.13
CA ASP A 64 10.85 11.19 3.25
C ASP A 64 10.74 9.91 2.41
N THR A 65 9.65 9.14 2.58
CA THR A 65 9.43 7.90 1.85
C THR A 65 8.91 8.18 0.45
N THR A 66 9.51 7.54 -0.55
CA THR A 66 8.93 7.53 -1.90
C THR A 66 7.77 6.53 -1.92
N ALA A 67 6.64 6.90 -2.53
CA ALA A 67 5.51 6.00 -2.71
C ALA A 67 5.02 6.06 -4.16
N VAL A 68 4.50 4.95 -4.66
CA VAL A 68 3.95 4.83 -6.01
C VAL A 68 2.47 4.53 -5.98
N HIS A 69 1.73 5.13 -6.92
CA HIS A 69 0.35 4.75 -7.20
C HIS A 69 0.33 3.51 -8.09
N VAL A 70 -0.36 2.48 -7.67
CA VAL A 70 -0.54 1.27 -8.48
C VAL A 70 -1.84 1.38 -9.26
N VAL A 71 -1.73 1.37 -10.59
CA VAL A 71 -2.86 1.25 -11.50
C VAL A 71 -2.85 -0.18 -12.06
N PRO A 72 -3.73 -1.09 -11.59
CA PRO A 72 -3.71 -2.47 -12.03
C PRO A 72 -4.11 -2.59 -13.50
N LYS A 73 -3.74 -3.72 -14.12
CA LYS A 73 -4.25 -4.08 -15.45
C LYS A 73 -5.78 -4.11 -15.41
N ALA A 74 -6.43 -3.74 -16.51
CA ALA A 74 -7.90 -3.73 -16.57
C ALA A 74 -8.53 -5.09 -16.22
N SER A 75 -7.87 -6.19 -16.57
CA SER A 75 -8.29 -7.57 -16.23
C SER A 75 -8.20 -7.90 -14.74
N GLU A 76 -7.38 -7.16 -13.99
CA GLU A 76 -7.11 -7.33 -12.55
C GLU A 76 -7.75 -6.20 -11.73
N HIS A 77 -8.43 -5.26 -12.40
CA HIS A 77 -9.05 -4.11 -11.76
C HIS A 77 -10.36 -4.55 -11.08
N VAL A 78 -10.27 -4.94 -9.82
CA VAL A 78 -11.42 -5.20 -8.96
C VAL A 78 -11.76 -3.93 -8.19
N ASN A 79 -12.85 -3.25 -8.57
CA ASN A 79 -13.26 -2.00 -7.94
C ASN A 79 -14.35 -2.23 -6.87
N LEU A 80 -13.95 -2.63 -5.66
CA LEU A 80 -14.86 -2.75 -4.50
C LEU A 80 -15.17 -1.39 -3.85
N HIS A 81 -14.27 -0.42 -4.00
CA HIS A 81 -14.39 0.91 -3.43
C HIS A 81 -14.17 1.95 -4.55
N PRO A 82 -15.23 2.56 -5.10
CA PRO A 82 -15.21 3.28 -6.39
C PRO A 82 -14.22 4.43 -6.48
N ASN A 83 -13.80 4.97 -5.33
CA ASN A 83 -12.91 6.11 -5.22
C ASN A 83 -11.64 5.80 -4.41
N CYS A 84 -11.11 4.57 -4.52
CA CYS A 84 -9.94 4.15 -3.77
C CYS A 84 -8.65 4.36 -4.57
N PHE A 85 -7.62 4.91 -3.92
CA PHE A 85 -6.25 4.91 -4.39
C PHE A 85 -5.38 4.02 -3.52
N HIS A 86 -4.47 3.31 -4.18
CA HIS A 86 -3.49 2.43 -3.54
C HIS A 86 -2.09 3.04 -3.70
N LEU A 87 -1.40 3.16 -2.58
CA LEU A 87 -0.01 3.59 -2.48
C LEU A 87 0.85 2.44 -1.99
N TRP A 88 2.01 2.27 -2.60
CA TRP A 88 3.00 1.27 -2.20
C TRP A 88 4.36 1.93 -2.01
N ALA A 89 5.09 1.51 -0.98
CA ALA A 89 6.45 1.97 -0.71
C ALA A 89 7.31 0.82 -0.20
N CYS A 90 8.54 0.74 -0.70
CA CYS A 90 9.55 -0.14 -0.13
C CYS A 90 10.03 0.46 1.20
N LEU A 91 9.99 -0.31 2.29
CA LEU A 91 10.37 0.19 3.62
C LEU A 91 11.89 0.13 3.87
N ASN A 92 12.63 -0.56 3.01
CA ASN A 92 14.08 -0.81 3.16
C ASN A 92 14.95 -0.20 2.05
N GLY A 93 14.39 0.59 1.11
CA GLY A 93 15.17 1.11 -0.01
C GLY A 93 14.37 1.97 -1.00
N PRO A 94 15.02 2.50 -2.04
CA PRO A 94 14.35 3.30 -3.06
C PRO A 94 13.22 2.51 -3.71
N THR A 95 12.03 3.10 -3.76
CA THR A 95 10.78 2.42 -4.18
C THR A 95 10.74 2.05 -5.66
N LEU A 96 11.64 2.62 -6.49
CA LEU A 96 11.65 2.44 -7.94
C LEU A 96 12.69 1.45 -8.46
N THR A 97 13.51 0.85 -7.59
CA THR A 97 14.45 -0.19 -8.05
C THR A 97 13.72 -1.53 -8.12
N CYS A 98 12.85 -1.71 -9.11
CA CYS A 98 12.59 -3.05 -9.61
C CYS A 98 13.72 -3.40 -10.58
N ASP A 99 14.64 -4.28 -10.17
CA ASP A 99 15.46 -5.07 -11.10
C ASP A 99 16.34 -4.34 -12.14
N ASP A 100 17.00 -3.22 -11.81
CA ASP A 100 18.03 -2.66 -12.72
C ASP A 100 19.32 -3.52 -12.79
N GLU A 101 19.49 -4.54 -11.94
CA GLU A 101 20.61 -5.51 -12.04
C GLU A 101 20.25 -6.86 -12.70
N VAL A 102 19.07 -7.00 -13.34
CA VAL A 102 18.72 -8.22 -14.11
C VAL A 102 18.64 -7.97 -15.62
N LEU A 103 18.91 -6.75 -16.08
CA LEU A 103 19.09 -6.43 -17.50
C LEU A 103 20.44 -5.74 -17.77
N GLY A 104 21.51 -6.39 -17.32
CA GLY A 104 22.90 -6.13 -17.71
C GLY A 104 23.75 -7.37 -17.52
#